data_AF-A0A7V2V7L8-F1
#
_entry.id   AF-A0A7V2V7L8-F1
#
_cell.length_a   1.000
_cell.length_b   1.000
_cell.length_c   1.000
_cell.angle_alpha   90.00
_cell.angle_beta   90.00
_cell.angle_gamma   90.00
#
_symmetry.space_group_name_H-M   'P 1'
#
loop_
_entity.id
_entity.type
_entity.pdbx_description
1 polymer ?
#
loop_
_entity_poly.entity_id
_entity_poly.type
_entity_poly.pdbx_seq_one_letter_code
_entity_poly.pdbx_strand_id
1 'polypeptide(L)' 'VTDVKVLVHYYMPPMPRMAPMNYKTEAKLKSTKYRATMNFVMSGPWVIVIRITQGEKTWTTKLNVDVP' A
#
# COMPACT_ATOMS: atom_id res chain seq x y z
N VAL A 1 -13.87 6.81 -17.11
CA VAL A 1 -13.30 6.01 -16.00
C VAL A 1 -12.47 6.96 -15.16
N THR A 2 -13.08 7.66 -14.21
CA THR A 2 -12.42 8.81 -13.54
C THR A 2 -12.54 8.78 -12.01
N ASP A 3 -13.51 8.04 -11.46
CA ASP A 3 -13.76 7.99 -10.01
C ASP A 3 -13.22 6.71 -9.35
N VAL A 4 -11.96 6.36 -9.65
CA VAL A 4 -11.29 5.24 -8.99
C VAL A 4 -10.21 5.78 -8.05
N LYS A 5 -10.42 5.56 -6.75
CA LYS A 5 -9.46 5.87 -5.69
C LYS A 5 -8.66 4.63 -5.37
N VAL A 6 -7.33 4.71 -5.47
CA VAL A 6 -6.41 3.62 -5.13
C VAL A 6 -5.57 4.04 -3.94
N LEU A 7 -5.81 3.43 -2.79
CA LEU A 7 -5.05 3.66 -1.55
C LEU A 7 -4.12 2.47 -1.31
N VAL A 8 -2.85 2.76 -1.06
CA VAL A 8 -1.84 1.78 -0.69
C VAL A 8 -1.45 2.01 0.76
N HIS A 9 -1.73 1.03 1.62
CA HIS A 9 -1.31 0.98 3.01
C HIS A 9 -0.21 -0.06 3.14
N TYR A 10 0.99 0.34 3.52
CA TYR A 10 2.11 -0.59 3.68
C TYR A 10 2.68 -0.45 5.09
N TYR A 11 2.99 -1.58 5.71
CA TYR A 11 3.45 -1.62 7.09
C TYR A 11 4.37 -2.81 7.35
N MET A 12 5.28 -2.63 8.30
CA MET A 12 6.07 -3.73 8.84
C MET A 12 5.29 -4.36 10.00
N PRO A 13 5.12 -5.69 10.07
CA PRO A 13 4.45 -6.34 11.19
C PRO A 13 5.10 -5.98 12.53
N PRO A 14 4.34 -6.00 13.65
CA PRO A 14 4.90 -5.72 14.96
C PRO A 14 6.03 -6.69 15.28
N MET A 15 7.18 -6.15 15.67
CA MET A 15 8.31 -6.94 16.19
C MET A 15 8.42 -6.73 17.70
N PRO A 16 8.92 -7.72 18.46
CA PRO A 16 9.15 -7.56 19.89
C PRO A 16 10.02 -6.31 20.15
N ARG A 17 9.54 -5.42 21.04
CA ARG A 17 10.20 -4.16 21.42
C ARG A 17 10.27 -3.07 20.34
N MET A 18 9.55 -3.20 19.23
CA MET A 18 9.47 -2.16 18.18
C MET A 18 8.02 -1.74 17.94
N ALA A 19 7.77 -0.43 17.86
CA ALA A 19 6.45 0.08 17.50
C ALA A 19 6.09 -0.28 16.04
N PRO A 20 4.81 -0.53 15.73
CA PRO A 20 4.39 -0.87 14.38
C PRO A 20 4.59 0.30 13.42
N MET A 21 5.27 0.04 12.32
CA MET A 21 5.57 1.06 11.32
C MET A 21 4.56 0.99 10.18
N ASN A 22 3.72 2.02 10.04
CA ASN A 22 2.62 2.05 9.09
C ASN A 22 2.63 3.33 8.25
N TYR A 23 2.42 3.17 6.95
CA TYR A 23 2.42 4.27 5.99
C TYR A 23 1.27 4.12 5.01
N LYS A 24 0.69 5.25 4.62
CA LYS A 24 -0.37 5.31 3.61
C LYS A 24 0.05 6.25 2.50
N THR A 25 -0.17 5.82 1.27
CA THR A 25 -0.01 6.66 0.08
C THR A 25 -1.15 6.40 -0.89
N GLU A 26 -1.57 7.44 -1.59
CA GLU A 26 -2.51 7.29 -2.70
C GLU A 26 -1.73 6.99 -3.99
N ALA A 27 -2.22 6.03 -4.78
CA ALA A 27 -1.69 5.81 -6.11
C ALA A 27 -2.33 6.80 -7.07
N LYS A 28 -1.50 7.53 -7.83
CA LYS A 28 -1.97 8.51 -8.81
C LYS A 28 -2.10 7.85 -10.17
N LEU A 29 -3.18 8.13 -10.88
CA LEU A 29 -3.32 7.73 -12.28
C LEU A 29 -2.29 8.49 -13.12
N LYS A 30 -1.32 7.78 -13.69
CA LYS A 30 -0.33 8.33 -14.63
C LYS A 30 -0.50 7.64 -15.97
N SER A 31 -0.96 8.40 -16.96
CA SER A 31 -1.38 7.87 -18.27
C SER A 31 -2.44 6.78 -18.09
N THR A 32 -2.08 5.51 -18.29
CA THR A 32 -3.00 4.36 -18.26
C THR A 32 -2.88 3.49 -17.01
N LYS A 33 -1.97 3.81 -16.07
CA LYS A 33 -1.69 2.98 -14.90
C LYS A 33 -1.67 3.81 -13.61
N TYR A 34 -2.17 3.23 -12.53
CA TYR A 34 -1.99 3.79 -11.19
C TYR A 34 -0.57 3.53 -10.70
N ARG A 35 0.11 4.58 -10.22
CA ARG A 35 1.46 4.48 -9.66
C ARG A 35 1.49 5.03 -8.24
N ALA A 36 2.09 4.27 -7.33
CA ALA A 36 2.44 4.69 -5.98
C ALA A 36 3.92 4.42 -5.76
N THR A 37 4.56 5.26 -4.94
CA THR A 37 5.93 5.06 -4.47
C THR A 37 5.86 4.74 -2.99
N MET A 38 6.47 3.64 -2.59
CA MET A 38 6.57 3.19 -1.20
C MET A 38 8.02 3.34 -0.77
N ASN A 39 8.26 4.12 0.28
CA ASN A 39 9.61 4.35 0.80
C ASN A 39 9.80 3.45 2.02
N PHE A 40 10.45 2.30 1.79
CA PHE A 40 10.79 1.38 2.88
C PHE A 40 11.99 1.94 3.64
N VAL A 41 11.82 2.22 4.92
CA VAL A 41 12.86 2.83 5.77
C VAL A 41 13.81 1.79 6.38
N MET A 42 13.50 0.51 6.22
CA MET A 42 14.30 -0.62 6.68
C MET A 42 14.03 -1.87 5.83
N SER A 43 15.02 -2.75 5.76
CA SER A 43 14.90 -4.07 5.16
C SER A 43 14.07 -5.02 6.03
N GLY A 44 13.60 -6.11 5.43
CA GLY A 44 12.80 -7.15 6.06
C GLY A 44 11.36 -7.24 5.54
N PRO A 45 10.47 -7.95 6.27
CA PRO A 45 9.15 -8.27 5.78
C PRO A 45 8.17 -7.11 5.90
N TRP A 46 7.57 -6.73 4.77
CA TRP A 46 6.52 -5.72 4.68
C TRP A 46 5.22 -6.33 4.16
N VAL A 47 4.11 -5.80 4.68
CA VAL A 47 2.77 -6.09 4.19
C VAL A 47 2.28 -4.87 3.43
N ILE A 48 1.81 -5.08 2.20
CA ILE A 48 1.22 -4.04 1.34
C ILE A 48 -0.24 -4.39 1.12
N VAL A 49 -1.14 -3.50 1.51
CA VAL A 49 -2.58 -3.59 1.33
C VAL A 49 -3.00 -2.53 0.32
N ILE A 50 -3.49 -2.97 -0.83
CA ILE A 50 -3.98 -2.10 -1.90
C ILE A 50 -5.50 -2.13 -1.84
N ARG A 51 -6.11 -0.97 -1.63
CA ARG A 51 -7.57 -0.78 -1.64
C ARG A 51 -7.95 0.06 -2.85
N ILE A 52 -8.78 -0.50 -3.71
CA ILE A 52 -9.32 0.16 -4.90
C ILE A 52 -10.80 0.42 -4.63
N THR A 53 -11.22 1.67 -4.69
CA THR A 53 -12.61 2.07 -4.51
C THR A 53 -13.11 2.74 -5.78
N GLN A 54 -14.23 2.25 -6.32
CA GLN A 54 -14.91 2.80 -7.48
C GLN A 54 -16.40 2.93 -7.17
N GLY A 55 -16.87 4.16 -6.95
CA GLY A 55 -18.21 4.39 -6.39
C GLY A 55 -18.37 3.68 -5.05
N GLU A 56 -19.36 2.80 -4.94
CA GLU A 56 -19.62 2.00 -3.73
C GLU A 56 -18.81 0.71 -3.65
N LYS A 57 -18.20 0.28 -4.77
CA LYS A 57 -17.45 -0.97 -4.81
C LYS A 57 -16.03 -0.76 -4.29
N THR A 58 -15.60 -1.64 -3.39
CA THR A 58 -14.24 -1.67 -2.88
C THR A 58 -13.62 -3.04 -3.07
N TRP A 59 -12.47 -3.09 -3.72
CA TRP A 59 -11.62 -4.28 -3.82
C TRP A 59 -10.39 -4.09 -2.95
N THR A 60 -9.97 -5.15 -2.26
CA THR A 60 -8.76 -5.14 -1.46
C THR A 60 -7.89 -6.31 -1.87
N THR A 61 -6.60 -6.05 -2.10
CA THR A 61 -5.59 -7.09 -2.26
C THR A 61 -4.45 -6.87 -1.26
N LYS A 62 -3.89 -7.97 -0.78
CA LYS A 62 -2.79 -7.98 0.19
C LYS A 62 -1.61 -8.72 -0.43
N LEU A 63 -0.45 -8.09 -0.36
CA LEU A 63 0.82 -8.63 -0.82
C LEU A 63 1.79 -8.63 0.37
N ASN A 64 2.57 -9.69 0.50
CA ASN A 64 3.68 -9.73 1.44
C ASN A 64 4.96 -9.67 0.59
N VAL A 65 5.87 -8.77 0.95
CA VAL A 65 7.13 -8.54 0.24
C VAL A 65 8.25 -8.51 1.26
N ASP A 66 9.36 -9.14 0.94
CA ASP A 66 10.60 -9.02 1.71
C ASP A 66 11.52 -8.01 1.01
N VAL A 67 11.89 -6.95 1.71
CA VAL A 67 12.70 -5.85 1.16
C VAL A 67 14.17 -6.10 1.53
N PRO A 68 15.09 -6.19 0.56
CA PRO A 68 16.51 -6.45 0.83
C PRO A 68 17.19 -5.25 1.51
#